data_AF-A0A520YKP6-F1
#
_entry.id   AF-A0A520YKP6-F1
#
_cell.length_a   1.000
_cell.length_b   1.000
_cell.length_c   1.000
_cell.angle_alpha   90.00
_cell.angle_beta   90.00
_cell.angle_gamma   90.00
#
_symmetry.space_group_name_H-M   'P 1'
#
loop_
_entity.id
_entity.type
_entity.pdbx_description
1 polymer ?
#
loop_
_entity_poly.entity_id
_entity_poly.type
_entity_poly.pdbx_seq_one_letter_code
_entity_poly.pdbx_strand_id
1 'polypeptide(L)'
;VFPVNQGGPLEHIIAAKAIAFGEALTDEFMHYILQVKKNADAMAQAFVKRGYHLISGGTDNHMMLIDLRNKDITGKDAENALGVAEITVNKNMVPFDDKSPFVTSGIRVGTPAITSRGLVESDMEGIVDLIDEALMNYENEDKLKAIGHKVNAMMQDRPLFASTTLA
;
A
#
# COMPACT_ATOMS: atom_id res chain seq x y z
N VAL A 1 -5.43 -14.13 28.74
CA VAL A 1 -5.71 -12.70 28.42
C VAL A 1 -6.24 -12.02 29.67
N PHE A 2 -7.43 -12.38 30.13
CA PHE A 2 -7.91 -12.12 31.50
C PHE A 2 -7.48 -13.27 32.43
N PRO A 3 -7.13 -13.04 33.71
CA PRO A 3 -7.11 -11.76 34.42
C PRO A 3 -5.77 -10.98 34.33
N VAL A 4 -4.75 -11.56 33.67
CA VAL A 4 -3.36 -11.08 33.80
C VAL A 4 -3.06 -9.81 32.99
N ASN A 5 -3.52 -9.72 31.74
CA ASN A 5 -3.12 -8.66 30.80
C ASN A 5 -4.26 -7.69 30.42
N GLN A 6 -5.52 -8.12 30.54
CA GLN A 6 -6.68 -7.31 30.18
C GLN A 6 -7.75 -7.40 31.26
N GLY A 7 -8.61 -6.37 31.32
CA GLY A 7 -9.79 -6.29 32.18
C GLY A 7 -11.08 -6.66 31.43
N GLY A 8 -12.08 -5.78 31.47
CA GLY A 8 -13.35 -5.98 30.79
C GLY A 8 -13.22 -5.99 29.26
N PRO A 9 -13.96 -6.87 28.55
CA PRO A 9 -13.94 -6.94 27.10
C PRO A 9 -14.59 -5.70 26.45
N LEU A 10 -14.13 -5.36 25.26
CA LEU A 10 -14.75 -4.33 24.41
C LEU A 10 -15.80 -4.99 23.52
N GLU A 11 -17.01 -5.18 24.06
CA GLU A 11 -18.07 -5.95 23.36
C GLU A 11 -18.45 -5.36 21.99
N HIS A 12 -18.38 -4.04 21.82
CA HIS A 12 -18.60 -3.39 20.52
C HIS A 12 -17.54 -3.78 19.47
N ILE A 13 -16.28 -4.01 19.87
CA ILE A 13 -15.22 -4.49 18.98
C ILE A 13 -15.41 -5.98 18.68
N ILE A 14 -15.87 -6.76 19.66
CA ILE A 14 -16.19 -8.18 19.45
C ILE A 14 -17.32 -8.31 18.42
N ALA A 15 -18.38 -7.51 18.55
CA ALA A 15 -19.47 -7.45 17.58
C ALA A 15 -18.99 -7.03 16.18
N ALA A 16 -18.19 -5.98 16.06
CA ALA A 16 -17.63 -5.55 14.77
C ALA A 16 -16.75 -6.63 14.12
N LYS A 17 -15.95 -7.35 14.90
CA LYS A 17 -15.17 -8.50 14.41
C LYS A 17 -16.06 -9.65 13.94
N ALA A 18 -17.17 -9.91 14.63
CA ALA A 18 -18.11 -10.94 14.22
C ALA A 18 -18.72 -10.64 12.84
N ILE A 19 -19.06 -9.37 12.57
CA ILE A 19 -19.51 -8.92 11.25
C ILE A 19 -18.42 -9.13 10.20
N ALA A 20 -17.20 -8.63 10.46
CA ALA A 20 -16.07 -8.77 9.53
C ALA A 20 -15.71 -10.23 9.25
N PHE A 21 -15.81 -11.13 10.24
CA PHE A 21 -15.64 -12.57 10.03
C PHE A 21 -16.78 -13.18 9.22
N GLY A 22 -18.01 -12.71 9.40
CA GLY A 22 -19.14 -13.08 8.54
C GLY A 22 -18.90 -12.71 7.08
N GLU A 23 -18.46 -11.48 6.82
CA GLU A 23 -18.07 -11.02 5.48
C GLU A 23 -16.92 -11.86 4.91
N ALA A 24 -15.89 -12.16 5.73
CA ALA A 24 -14.73 -12.94 5.30
C ALA A 24 -15.04 -14.39 4.90
N LEU A 25 -16.19 -14.92 5.30
CA LEU A 25 -16.67 -16.25 4.93
C LEU A 25 -17.46 -16.27 3.62
N THR A 26 -17.68 -15.12 2.98
CA THR A 26 -18.43 -15.03 1.72
C THR A 26 -17.55 -15.26 0.48
N ASP A 27 -18.17 -15.71 -0.61
CA ASP A 27 -17.51 -15.81 -1.92
C ASP A 27 -17.05 -14.44 -2.44
N GLU A 28 -17.76 -13.36 -2.10
CA GLU A 28 -17.37 -12.00 -2.45
C GLU A 28 -16.01 -11.63 -1.83
N PHE A 29 -15.80 -11.97 -0.55
CA PHE A 29 -14.50 -11.76 0.09
C PHE A 29 -13.40 -12.63 -0.54
N MET A 30 -13.71 -13.87 -0.93
CA MET A 30 -12.78 -14.70 -1.70
C MET A 30 -12.38 -14.01 -3.02
N HIS A 31 -13.34 -13.49 -3.78
CA HIS A 31 -13.06 -12.76 -5.02
C HIS A 31 -12.24 -11.49 -4.78
N TYR A 32 -12.55 -10.74 -3.72
CA TYR A 32 -11.75 -9.59 -3.29
C TYR A 32 -10.30 -9.97 -3.00
N ILE A 33 -10.06 -11.03 -2.22
CA ILE A 33 -8.69 -11.47 -1.89
C ILE A 33 -7.93 -11.97 -3.13
N LEU A 34 -8.62 -12.64 -4.06
CA LEU A 34 -8.03 -13.00 -5.36
C LEU A 34 -7.62 -11.73 -6.12
N GLN A 35 -8.45 -10.70 -6.15
CA GLN A 35 -8.13 -9.43 -6.79
C GLN A 35 -6.96 -8.72 -6.11
N VAL A 36 -6.89 -8.72 -4.77
CA VAL A 36 -5.75 -8.17 -4.00
C VAL A 36 -4.44 -8.80 -4.45
N LYS A 37 -4.41 -10.13 -4.60
CA LYS A 37 -3.22 -10.86 -5.06
C LYS A 37 -2.85 -10.51 -6.50
N LYS A 38 -3.82 -10.47 -7.42
CA LYS A 38 -3.56 -10.12 -8.82
C LYS A 38 -3.04 -8.69 -8.96
N ASN A 39 -3.62 -7.75 -8.20
CA ASN A 39 -3.14 -6.37 -8.13
C ASN A 39 -1.71 -6.31 -7.59
N ALA A 40 -1.38 -7.10 -6.56
CA ALA A 40 -0.04 -7.12 -5.98
C ALA A 40 1.01 -7.65 -6.97
N ASP A 41 0.69 -8.72 -7.71
CA ASP A 41 1.56 -9.26 -8.76
C ASP A 41 1.76 -8.24 -9.91
N ALA A 42 0.68 -7.65 -10.42
CA ALA A 42 0.75 -6.63 -11.46
C ALA A 42 1.57 -5.39 -11.01
N MET A 43 1.36 -4.92 -9.78
CA MET A 43 2.11 -3.81 -9.21
C MET A 43 3.59 -4.17 -9.01
N ALA A 44 3.90 -5.39 -8.57
CA ALA A 44 5.28 -5.85 -8.43
C ALA A 44 6.01 -5.89 -9.78
N GLN A 45 5.37 -6.42 -10.82
CA GLN A 45 5.91 -6.43 -12.19
C GLN A 45 6.16 -5.02 -12.71
N ALA A 46 5.23 -4.09 -12.46
CA ALA A 46 5.36 -2.68 -12.82
C ALA A 46 6.57 -2.01 -12.13
N PHE A 47 6.82 -2.30 -10.85
CA PHE A 47 8.00 -1.81 -10.13
C PHE A 47 9.30 -2.41 -10.70
N VAL A 48 9.36 -3.72 -10.91
CA VAL A 48 10.54 -4.40 -11.47
C VAL A 48 10.87 -3.86 -12.86
N LYS A 49 9.85 -3.62 -13.70
CA LYS A 49 10.00 -3.01 -15.03
C LYS A 49 10.66 -1.63 -14.99
N ARG A 50 10.46 -0.85 -13.92
CA ARG A 50 11.07 0.48 -13.69
C ARG A 50 12.40 0.41 -12.91
N GLY A 51 12.93 -0.80 -12.74
CA GLY A 51 14.22 -1.04 -12.10
C GLY A 51 14.18 -0.83 -10.59
N TYR A 52 13.05 -1.02 -9.92
CA TYR A 52 13.01 -1.09 -8.46
C TYR A 52 13.46 -2.46 -7.95
N HIS A 53 14.15 -2.50 -6.82
CA HIS A 53 14.60 -3.74 -6.20
C HIS A 53 13.62 -4.22 -5.13
N LEU A 54 12.82 -5.24 -5.46
CA LEU A 54 11.94 -5.91 -4.49
C LEU A 54 12.72 -6.99 -3.74
N ILE A 55 12.52 -7.11 -2.43
CA ILE A 55 13.27 -8.03 -1.52
C ILE A 55 13.09 -9.54 -1.81
N SER A 56 12.31 -9.90 -2.81
CA SER A 56 12.19 -11.26 -3.36
C SER A 56 12.03 -11.29 -4.88
N GLY A 57 12.25 -10.15 -5.56
CA GLY A 57 11.99 -9.98 -7.00
C GLY A 57 10.51 -9.93 -7.39
N GLY A 58 9.58 -10.03 -6.44
CA GLY A 58 8.14 -10.05 -6.69
C GLY A 58 7.33 -10.11 -5.39
N THR A 59 6.15 -10.73 -5.43
CA THR A 59 5.34 -11.01 -4.24
C THR A 59 4.42 -12.21 -4.45
N ASP A 60 4.19 -12.98 -3.38
CA ASP A 60 3.17 -14.04 -3.33
C ASP A 60 1.97 -13.64 -2.45
N ASN A 61 1.96 -12.41 -1.94
CA ASN A 61 0.96 -11.91 -1.00
C ASN A 61 0.40 -10.54 -1.42
N HIS A 62 -0.03 -9.71 -0.48
CA HIS A 62 -0.73 -8.44 -0.71
C HIS A 62 0.20 -7.22 -0.73
N MET A 63 1.51 -7.41 -0.55
CA MET A 63 2.46 -6.31 -0.36
C MET A 63 3.84 -6.61 -0.97
N MET A 64 4.61 -5.54 -1.16
CA MET A 64 5.98 -5.55 -1.65
C MET A 64 6.86 -4.75 -0.69
N LEU A 65 8.01 -5.31 -0.35
CA LEU A 65 9.08 -4.61 0.33
C LEU A 65 10.11 -4.19 -0.71
N ILE A 66 10.33 -2.88 -0.84
CA ILE A 66 11.14 -2.28 -1.90
C ILE A 66 12.37 -1.65 -1.25
N ASP A 67 13.54 -2.05 -1.71
CA ASP A 67 14.83 -1.42 -1.40
C ASP A 67 15.07 -0.27 -2.36
N LEU A 68 15.33 0.91 -1.82
CA LEU A 68 15.52 2.16 -2.56
C LEU A 68 16.99 2.56 -2.68
N ARG A 69 17.93 1.77 -2.14
CA ARG A 69 19.38 2.07 -2.25
C ARG A 69 19.84 2.17 -3.70
N ASN A 70 19.23 1.39 -4.61
CA ASN A 70 19.56 1.47 -6.04
C ASN A 70 19.03 2.74 -6.72
N LYS A 71 18.17 3.51 -6.05
CA LYS A 71 17.69 4.83 -6.46
C LYS A 71 18.34 5.96 -5.65
N ASP A 72 19.22 5.62 -4.69
CA ASP A 72 19.86 6.55 -3.75
C ASP A 72 18.86 7.40 -2.93
N ILE A 73 17.72 6.80 -2.56
CA ILE A 73 16.67 7.45 -1.78
C ILE A 73 16.52 6.71 -0.45
N THR A 74 16.45 7.44 0.67
CA THR A 74 16.16 6.83 1.97
C THR A 74 14.67 6.53 2.12
N GLY A 75 14.30 5.55 2.94
CA GLY A 75 12.89 5.26 3.21
C GLY A 75 12.14 6.47 3.80
N LYS A 76 12.82 7.28 4.62
CA LYS A 76 12.27 8.52 5.18
C LYS A 76 11.99 9.57 4.11
N ASP A 77 12.91 9.78 3.18
CA ASP A 77 12.72 10.77 2.11
C ASP A 77 11.61 10.31 1.16
N ALA A 78 11.57 9.01 0.84
CA ALA A 78 10.50 8.40 0.06
C ALA A 78 9.13 8.56 0.72
N GLU A 79 9.00 8.23 2.00
CA GLU A 79 7.75 8.37 2.77
C GLU A 79 7.26 9.83 2.80
N ASN A 80 8.16 10.78 3.00
CA ASN A 80 7.82 12.21 3.01
C ASN A 80 7.38 12.70 1.63
N ALA A 81 8.15 12.38 0.59
CA ALA A 81 7.86 12.84 -0.76
C ALA A 81 6.54 12.27 -1.29
N LEU A 82 6.32 10.96 -1.09
CA LEU A 82 5.06 10.31 -1.44
C LEU A 82 3.89 10.89 -0.64
N GLY A 83 4.09 11.21 0.64
CA GLY A 83 3.08 11.91 1.45
C GLY A 83 2.67 13.26 0.88
N VAL A 84 3.62 14.08 0.39
CA VAL A 84 3.31 15.35 -0.30
C VAL A 84 2.57 15.12 -1.61
N ALA A 85 2.90 14.04 -2.32
CA ALA A 85 2.20 13.60 -3.52
C ALA A 85 0.87 12.86 -3.24
N GLU A 86 0.36 12.90 -2.01
CA GLU A 86 -0.88 12.24 -1.57
C GLU A 86 -0.90 10.71 -1.76
N ILE A 87 0.28 10.08 -1.68
CA ILE A 87 0.47 8.63 -1.72
C ILE A 87 0.98 8.18 -0.34
N THR A 88 0.13 7.47 0.40
CA THR A 88 0.51 6.95 1.72
C THR A 88 1.26 5.63 1.61
N VAL A 89 2.53 5.64 2.04
CA VAL A 89 3.35 4.44 2.24
C VAL A 89 3.95 4.45 3.63
N ASN A 90 4.69 3.38 3.98
CA ASN A 90 5.47 3.33 5.20
C ASN A 90 6.93 3.06 4.87
N LYS A 91 7.85 3.87 5.41
CA LYS A 91 9.28 3.57 5.41
C LYS A 91 9.53 2.27 6.19
N ASN A 92 10.40 1.42 5.67
CA ASN A 92 10.59 0.10 6.23
C ASN A 92 12.06 -0.34 6.08
N MET A 93 12.56 -1.04 7.09
CA MET A 93 13.89 -1.63 7.01
C MET A 93 13.90 -2.76 5.98
N VAL A 94 15.02 -2.92 5.31
CA VAL A 94 15.28 -4.01 4.38
C VAL A 94 16.34 -4.97 4.94
N PRO A 95 16.53 -6.18 4.36
CA PRO A 95 17.64 -7.04 4.75
C PRO A 95 18.98 -6.32 4.63
N PHE A 96 19.81 -6.44 5.68
CA PHE A 96 21.11 -5.79 5.78
C PHE A 96 21.03 -4.27 5.56
N ASP A 97 19.99 -3.63 6.11
CA ASP A 97 19.85 -2.17 6.10
C ASP A 97 21.03 -1.52 6.83
N ASP A 98 21.69 -0.58 6.16
CA ASP A 98 22.81 0.21 6.68
C ASP A 98 22.34 1.53 7.31
N LYS A 99 21.04 1.85 7.24
CA LYS A 99 20.42 3.03 7.85
C LYS A 99 19.78 2.68 9.19
N SER A 100 19.55 3.70 10.01
CA SER A 100 18.86 3.54 11.30
C SER A 100 17.36 3.27 11.11
N PRO A 101 16.65 2.71 12.11
CA PRO A 101 15.19 2.52 12.06
C PRO A 101 14.38 3.80 11.85
N PHE A 102 14.96 4.99 12.10
CA PHE A 102 14.30 6.27 11.86
C PHE A 102 14.40 6.77 10.42
N VAL A 103 15.36 6.24 9.65
CA VAL A 103 15.64 6.63 8.27
C VAL A 103 15.26 5.51 7.30
N THR A 104 15.77 4.30 7.54
CA THR A 104 15.58 3.08 6.72
C THR A 104 16.00 3.23 5.25
N SER A 105 16.15 2.10 4.56
CA SER A 105 16.53 2.07 3.15
C SER A 105 15.40 1.67 2.19
N GLY A 106 14.19 1.45 2.70
CA GLY A 106 13.10 0.94 1.87
C GLY A 106 11.74 1.48 2.23
N ILE A 107 10.75 1.07 1.42
CA ILE A 107 9.34 1.33 1.64
C ILE A 107 8.54 0.04 1.49
N ARG A 108 7.39 0.00 2.16
CA ARG A 108 6.38 -1.05 2.00
C ARG A 108 5.16 -0.51 1.30
N VAL A 109 4.77 -1.18 0.21
CA VAL A 109 3.57 -0.87 -0.58
C VAL A 109 2.65 -2.08 -0.57
N GLY A 110 1.34 -1.87 -0.49
CA GLY A 110 0.36 -2.96 -0.50
C GLY A 110 -0.94 -2.57 -1.20
N THR A 111 -1.63 -3.57 -1.73
CA THR A 111 -2.81 -3.41 -2.58
C THR A 111 -4.20 -3.53 -1.92
N PRO A 112 -4.39 -3.99 -0.67
CA PRO A 112 -5.74 -4.14 -0.10
C PRO A 112 -6.61 -2.88 -0.18
N ALA A 113 -6.10 -1.74 0.30
CA ALA A 113 -6.88 -0.50 0.40
C ALA A 113 -7.38 0.01 -0.97
N ILE A 114 -6.51 0.01 -1.98
CA ILE A 114 -6.89 0.41 -3.35
C ILE A 114 -7.83 -0.61 -3.99
N THR A 115 -7.65 -1.90 -3.70
CA THR A 115 -8.53 -2.96 -4.21
C THR A 115 -9.94 -2.81 -3.62
N SER A 116 -10.07 -2.46 -2.34
CA SER A 116 -11.37 -2.16 -1.70
C SER A 116 -12.09 -0.97 -2.34
N ARG A 117 -11.36 -0.07 -3.00
CA ARG A 117 -11.91 1.05 -3.80
C ARG A 117 -12.19 0.68 -5.26
N GLY A 118 -12.08 -0.59 -5.61
CA GLY A 118 -12.40 -1.13 -6.94
C GLY A 118 -11.29 -1.02 -7.96
N LEU A 119 -10.03 -0.83 -7.53
CA LEU A 119 -8.89 -0.86 -8.46
C LEU A 119 -8.56 -2.30 -8.87
N VAL A 120 -8.14 -2.44 -10.13
CA VAL A 120 -7.82 -3.74 -10.78
C VAL A 120 -6.42 -3.70 -11.39
N GLU A 121 -5.96 -4.83 -11.97
CA GLU A 121 -4.58 -5.02 -12.41
C GLU A 121 -4.14 -3.97 -13.42
N SER A 122 -5.05 -3.56 -14.31
CA SER A 122 -4.79 -2.52 -15.33
C SER A 122 -4.53 -1.15 -14.74
N ASP A 123 -4.98 -0.88 -13.51
CA ASP A 123 -4.71 0.39 -12.82
C ASP A 123 -3.30 0.43 -12.21
N MET A 124 -2.67 -0.73 -11.95
CA MET A 124 -1.44 -0.82 -11.15
C MET A 124 -0.24 -0.16 -11.83
N GLU A 125 -0.15 -0.24 -13.15
CA GLU A 125 0.91 0.44 -13.93
C GLU A 125 0.85 1.96 -13.72
N GLY A 126 -0.35 2.55 -13.77
CA GLY A 126 -0.54 3.99 -13.57
C GLY A 126 -0.27 4.45 -12.13
N ILE A 127 -0.59 3.61 -11.13
CA ILE A 127 -0.22 3.90 -9.74
C ILE A 127 1.30 3.90 -9.58
N VAL A 128 1.97 2.90 -10.14
CA VAL A 128 3.42 2.77 -10.07
C VAL A 128 4.10 3.91 -10.83
N ASP A 129 3.52 4.40 -11.93
CA ASP A 129 4.00 5.60 -12.63
C ASP A 129 3.96 6.84 -11.73
N LEU A 130 2.87 7.06 -10.98
CA LEU A 130 2.77 8.19 -10.06
C LEU A 130 3.77 8.06 -8.90
N ILE A 131 4.00 6.84 -8.40
CA ILE A 131 5.01 6.56 -7.36
C ILE A 131 6.42 6.83 -7.89
N ASP A 132 6.75 6.34 -9.09
CA ASP A 132 8.06 6.55 -9.71
C ASP A 132 8.29 8.04 -10.00
N GLU A 133 7.30 8.74 -10.58
CA GLU A 133 7.38 10.18 -10.83
C GLU A 133 7.64 10.96 -9.53
N ALA A 134 6.97 10.60 -8.43
CA ALA A 134 7.18 11.23 -7.14
C ALA A 134 8.57 10.95 -6.56
N LEU A 135 9.00 9.68 -6.58
CA LEU A 135 10.31 9.29 -6.05
C LEU A 135 11.46 9.90 -6.88
N MET A 136 11.34 9.98 -8.19
CA MET A 136 12.37 10.61 -9.05
C MET A 136 12.41 12.14 -8.91
N ASN A 137 11.43 12.74 -8.22
CA ASN A 137 11.36 14.17 -7.95
C ASN A 137 11.20 14.45 -6.45
N TYR A 138 11.73 13.58 -5.57
CA TYR A 138 11.48 13.60 -4.13
C TYR A 138 11.87 14.91 -3.41
N GLU A 139 12.75 15.72 -4.01
CA GLU A 139 13.17 17.03 -3.49
C GLU A 139 12.38 18.21 -4.07
N ASN A 140 11.54 17.99 -5.09
CA ASN A 140 10.81 19.04 -5.80
C ASN A 140 9.36 19.11 -5.34
N GLU A 141 9.10 19.92 -4.32
CA GLU A 141 7.78 20.06 -3.70
C GLU A 141 6.67 20.47 -4.68
N ASP A 142 6.95 21.36 -5.64
CA ASP A 142 5.98 21.81 -6.63
C ASP A 142 5.54 20.66 -7.56
N LYS A 143 6.49 19.82 -7.99
CA LYS A 143 6.17 18.61 -8.76
C LYS A 143 5.40 17.61 -7.92
N LEU A 144 5.77 17.41 -6.66
CA LEU A 144 5.04 16.49 -5.76
C LEU A 144 3.57 16.91 -5.59
N LYS A 145 3.30 18.21 -5.40
CA LYS A 145 1.92 18.73 -5.35
C LYS A 145 1.16 18.50 -6.66
N ALA A 146 1.82 18.71 -7.80
CA ALA A 146 1.21 18.44 -9.10
C ALA A 146 0.87 16.95 -9.29
N ILE A 147 1.72 16.04 -8.80
CA ILE A 147 1.46 14.59 -8.79
C ILE A 147 0.29 14.29 -7.85
N GLY A 148 0.21 14.92 -6.68
CA GLY A 148 -0.94 14.81 -5.77
C GLY A 148 -2.27 15.15 -6.44
N HIS A 149 -2.30 16.17 -7.31
CA HIS A 149 -3.51 16.45 -8.11
C HIS A 149 -3.87 15.32 -9.09
N LYS A 150 -2.88 14.67 -9.72
CA LYS A 150 -3.11 13.51 -10.59
C LYS A 150 -3.63 12.31 -9.79
N VAL A 151 -3.07 12.07 -8.60
CA VAL A 151 -3.52 11.01 -7.67
C VAL A 151 -4.97 11.24 -7.28
N ASN A 152 -5.34 12.47 -6.89
CA ASN A 152 -6.72 12.82 -6.59
C ASN A 152 -7.65 12.59 -7.79
N ALA A 153 -7.26 13.07 -8.97
CA ALA A 153 -8.07 12.88 -10.18
C ALA A 153 -8.30 11.39 -10.50
N MET A 154 -7.29 10.54 -10.29
CA MET A 154 -7.41 9.08 -10.49
C MET A 154 -8.38 8.42 -9.49
N MET A 155 -8.50 8.99 -8.28
CA MET A 155 -9.20 8.38 -7.15
C MET A 155 -10.54 9.05 -6.81
N GLN A 156 -10.85 10.23 -7.34
CA GLN A 156 -12.00 11.05 -6.94
C GLN A 156 -13.35 10.36 -7.19
N ASP A 157 -13.49 9.67 -8.33
CA ASP A 157 -14.76 9.06 -8.76
C ASP A 157 -14.92 7.63 -8.22
N ARG A 158 -13.93 7.14 -7.45
CA ARG A 158 -13.94 5.79 -6.89
C ARG A 158 -14.58 5.80 -5.51
N PRO A 159 -15.50 4.87 -5.19
CA PRO A 159 -16.07 4.78 -3.85
C PRO A 159 -14.98 4.47 -2.80
N LEU A 160 -15.26 4.80 -1.54
CA LEU A 160 -14.38 4.38 -0.43
C LEU A 160 -14.44 2.87 -0.19
N PHE A 161 -15.62 2.26 -0.44
CA PHE A 161 -15.84 0.81 -0.40
C PHE A 161 -16.67 0.44 -1.63
N ALA A 162 -16.05 -0.25 -2.59
CA ALA A 162 -16.69 -0.65 -3.86
C ALA A 162 -17.55 -1.91 -3.72
N SER A 163 -17.18 -2.77 -2.78
CA SER A 163 -17.99 -3.90 -2.33
C SER A 163 -18.75 -3.48 -1.09
N THR A 164 -20.07 -3.37 -1.23
CA THR A 164 -21.00 -3.34 -0.10
C THR A 164 -22.08 -4.35 -0.40
N THR A 165 -21.85 -5.61 -0.01
CA THR A 165 -22.99 -6.41 0.43
C THR A 165 -23.45 -5.86 1.78
N LEU A 166 -24.26 -4.80 1.66
CA LEU A 166 -25.28 -4.25 2.56
C LEU A 166 -24.86 -3.35 3.75
N ALA A 167 -25.64 -2.26 3.84
CA ALA A 167 -26.03 -1.60 5.08
C ALA A 167 -26.92 -2.51 5.94
#